data_AF-A0A0H2RQQ5-F1
#
_entry.id   AF-A0A0H2RQQ5-F1
#
_cell.length_a   1.000
_cell.length_b   1.000
_cell.length_c   1.000
_cell.angle_alpha   90.00
_cell.angle_beta   90.00
_cell.angle_gamma   90.00
#
_symmetry.space_group_name_H-M   'P 1'
#
loop_
_entity.id
_entity.type
_entity.pdbx_description
1 polymer ?
#
loop_
_entity_poly.entity_id
_entity_poly.type
_entity_poly.pdbx_seq_one_letter_code
_entity_poly.pdbx_strand_id
1 'polypeptide(L)'
;MTPFYSLGSEQGWTTPSSDAVAHFDDARIARMYLSSFEELLLCCGDNTDMHLAVEIIGTYWNNRGIEKFVRRKGFDDPALAILARALILSWELHFVGVDFRVIASSTNDDSVAFVEGLFKSLRNMEYDLLDEFSECDARLAIWEAAFRLHHFLRNGRNRCPKLLRKSWSTLCQECLPNSNTKMCKRLLSLECIHGPTMRKYFPPQEGSWEQKVRDTYSSDASVDE
;
A
#
# COMPACT_ATOMS: atom_id res chain seq x y z
N MET A 1 31.27 -12.69 -11.98
CA MET A 1 31.46 -11.23 -12.14
C MET A 1 30.64 -10.59 -11.05
N THR A 2 31.28 -10.23 -9.95
CA THR A 2 30.65 -9.84 -8.67
C THR A 2 30.85 -8.33 -8.52
N PRO A 3 29.82 -7.54 -8.16
CA PRO A 3 30.02 -6.10 -8.00
C PRO A 3 30.70 -5.81 -6.66
N PHE A 4 31.75 -4.99 -6.74
CA PHE A 4 32.39 -4.30 -5.62
C PHE A 4 31.45 -3.22 -5.09
N TYR A 5 31.08 -3.26 -3.81
CA TYR A 5 30.45 -2.12 -3.13
C TYR A 5 31.55 -1.25 -2.51
N SER A 6 31.63 -0.01 -2.98
CA SER A 6 32.47 1.04 -2.42
C SER A 6 31.72 1.67 -1.24
N LEU A 7 32.22 1.48 -0.02
CA LEU A 7 31.73 2.16 1.19
C LEU A 7 32.17 3.62 1.14
N GLY A 8 31.25 4.51 0.75
CA GLY A 8 31.44 5.95 0.76
C GLY A 8 31.11 6.55 2.13
N SER A 9 32.10 7.25 2.69
CA SER A 9 32.07 8.36 3.67
C SER A 9 30.85 8.52 4.59
N GLU A 10 31.13 8.43 5.90
CA GLU A 10 30.29 8.83 7.04
C GLU A 10 29.74 10.26 6.86
N GLN A 11 28.44 10.37 6.56
CA GLN A 11 27.67 11.56 6.87
C GLN A 11 27.14 11.43 8.30
N GLY A 12 27.31 12.49 9.09
CA GLY A 12 26.87 12.54 10.48
C GLY A 12 25.36 12.31 10.59
N TRP A 13 24.98 11.16 11.12
CA TRP A 13 23.61 10.84 11.47
C TRP A 13 23.20 11.75 12.63
N THR A 14 22.35 12.73 12.38
CA THR A 14 21.50 13.30 13.43
C THR A 14 20.61 12.18 13.90
N THR A 15 20.92 11.62 15.08
CA THR A 15 20.05 10.64 15.74
C THR A 15 18.65 11.23 15.82
N PRO A 16 17.59 10.47 15.47
CA PRO A 16 16.21 10.88 15.69
C PRO A 16 16.08 11.39 17.13
N SER A 17 15.53 12.59 17.30
CA SER A 17 15.40 13.24 18.61
C SER A 17 14.72 12.27 19.59
N SER A 18 15.41 11.97 20.70
CA SER A 18 14.88 11.16 21.80
C SER A 18 13.54 11.69 22.34
N ASP A 19 13.23 12.96 22.08
CA ASP A 19 12.00 13.62 22.53
C ASP A 19 10.76 13.13 21.79
N ALA A 20 10.90 12.60 20.56
CA ALA A 20 9.75 12.08 19.80
C ALA A 20 9.19 10.78 20.40
N VAL A 21 10.03 9.98 21.06
CA VAL A 21 9.64 8.67 21.62
C VAL A 21 9.03 8.80 23.02
N ALA A 22 9.42 9.82 23.80
CA ALA A 22 8.94 10.03 25.17
C ALA A 22 7.43 10.35 25.29
N HIS A 23 6.76 10.70 24.19
CA HIS A 23 5.32 11.01 24.18
C HIS A 23 4.39 9.77 24.13
N PHE A 24 4.91 8.55 24.03
CA PHE A 24 4.09 7.35 23.80
C PHE A 24 3.72 6.55 25.07
N ASP A 25 4.26 6.88 26.25
CA ASP A 25 4.36 5.90 27.35
C ASP A 25 3.20 5.86 28.37
N ASP A 26 2.25 6.81 28.38
CA ASP A 26 1.26 6.88 29.49
C ASP A 26 -0.22 6.98 29.08
N ALA A 27 -0.51 7.05 27.78
CA ALA A 27 -1.89 7.10 27.29
C ALA A 27 -2.34 5.71 26.85
N ARG A 28 -3.10 5.02 27.71
CA ARG A 28 -4.10 3.98 27.38
C ARG A 28 -4.45 3.98 25.89
N ILE A 29 -3.68 3.21 25.11
CA ILE A 29 -3.42 3.30 23.66
C ILE A 29 -4.38 4.24 22.91
N ALA A 30 -4.11 5.55 22.99
CA ALA A 30 -4.86 6.52 22.20
C ALA A 30 -4.45 6.34 20.74
N ARG A 31 -5.29 5.64 19.97
CA ARG A 31 -5.00 5.38 18.56
C ARG A 31 -4.90 6.70 17.79
N MET A 32 -3.72 6.98 17.23
CA MET A 32 -3.38 8.23 16.57
C MET A 32 -3.90 8.29 15.12
N TYR A 33 -3.95 9.49 14.55
CA TYR A 33 -4.25 9.70 13.13
C TYR A 33 -2.97 9.70 12.31
N LEU A 34 -3.06 9.46 10.99
CA LEU A 34 -1.90 9.47 10.10
C LEU A 34 -1.05 10.75 10.21
N SER A 35 -1.68 11.90 10.39
CA SER A 35 -0.98 13.18 10.53
C SER A 35 -0.01 13.23 11.72
N SER A 36 -0.17 12.36 12.72
CA SER A 36 0.74 12.25 13.86
C SER A 36 2.05 11.54 13.50
N PHE A 37 2.11 10.84 12.38
CA PHE A 37 3.28 10.10 11.92
C PHE A 37 4.01 10.77 10.74
N GLU A 38 3.59 11.98 10.34
CA GLU A 38 4.16 12.69 9.19
C GLU A 38 5.67 12.92 9.38
N GLU A 39 6.08 13.45 10.53
CA GLU A 39 7.49 13.68 10.85
C GLU A 39 8.29 12.37 10.90
N LEU A 40 7.72 11.32 11.54
CA LEU A 40 8.34 9.99 11.58
C LEU A 40 8.62 9.45 10.17
N LEU A 41 7.63 9.53 9.28
CA LEU A 41 7.76 9.07 7.89
C LEU A 41 8.81 9.88 7.13
N LEU A 42 8.82 11.21 7.28
CA LEU A 42 9.77 12.09 6.60
C LEU A 42 11.22 11.92 7.10
N CYS A 43 11.41 11.41 8.32
CA CYS A 43 12.72 11.11 8.87
C CYS A 43 13.31 9.77 8.41
N CYS A 44 12.58 8.96 7.64
CA CYS A 44 13.09 7.67 7.16
C CYS A 44 14.17 7.86 6.08
N GLY A 45 15.42 7.52 6.40
CA GLY A 45 16.55 7.61 5.47
C GLY A 45 16.77 6.35 4.64
N ASP A 46 16.41 5.19 5.19
CA ASP A 46 16.60 3.89 4.53
C ASP A 46 15.44 2.90 4.72
N ASN A 47 15.61 1.67 4.22
CA ASN A 47 14.61 0.62 4.30
C ASN A 47 14.40 0.09 5.74
N THR A 48 15.42 0.18 6.59
CA THR A 48 15.33 -0.21 8.01
C THR A 48 14.45 0.78 8.75
N ASP A 49 14.66 2.08 8.55
CA ASP A 49 13.83 3.14 9.13
C ASP A 49 12.37 3.00 8.70
N MET A 50 12.13 2.74 7.41
CA MET A 50 10.77 2.53 6.88
C MET A 50 10.07 1.34 7.54
N HIS A 51 10.82 0.26 7.79
CA HIS A 51 10.28 -0.92 8.44
C HIS A 51 9.87 -0.64 9.89
N LEU A 52 10.75 0.00 10.66
CA LEU A 52 10.46 0.43 12.02
C LEU A 52 9.30 1.42 12.07
N ALA A 53 9.23 2.36 11.12
CA ALA A 53 8.13 3.31 11.02
C ALA A 53 6.79 2.60 10.80
N VAL A 54 6.73 1.58 9.94
CA VAL A 54 5.50 0.79 9.73
C VAL A 54 5.14 -0.02 10.98
N GLU A 55 6.10 -0.56 11.73
CA GLU A 55 5.79 -1.23 13.00
C GLU A 55 5.17 -0.27 14.02
N ILE A 56 5.75 0.93 14.16
CA ILE A 56 5.22 1.98 15.05
C ILE A 56 3.82 2.40 14.59
N ILE A 57 3.65 2.70 13.30
CA ILE A 57 2.35 3.06 12.72
C ILE A 57 1.35 1.95 12.96
N GLY A 58 1.66 0.71 12.64
CA GLY A 58 0.75 -0.42 12.83
C GLY A 58 0.36 -0.66 14.29
N THR A 59 1.21 -0.26 15.23
CA THR A 59 0.93 -0.35 16.67
C THR A 59 0.00 0.77 17.15
N TYR A 60 0.20 2.00 16.68
CA TYR A 60 -0.45 3.18 17.24
C TYR A 60 -1.52 3.82 16.33
N TRP A 61 -1.56 3.49 15.04
CA TRP A 61 -2.51 4.07 14.09
C TRP A 61 -3.91 3.47 14.25
N ASN A 62 -4.92 4.32 14.10
CA ASN A 62 -6.33 3.90 14.16
C ASN A 62 -6.91 3.38 12.84
N ASN A 63 -6.09 3.20 11.80
CA ASN A 63 -6.51 2.81 10.44
C ASN A 63 -7.54 3.78 9.82
N ARG A 64 -7.49 5.05 10.24
CA ARG A 64 -8.35 6.13 9.74
C ARG A 64 -7.52 7.36 9.41
N GLY A 65 -8.12 8.25 8.62
CA GLY A 65 -7.57 9.56 8.35
C GLY A 65 -6.76 9.69 7.07
N ILE A 66 -6.50 8.61 6.32
CA ILE A 66 -5.89 8.68 4.98
C ILE A 66 -6.68 9.64 4.08
N GLU A 67 -8.02 9.49 4.03
CA GLU A 67 -8.85 10.36 3.21
C GLU A 67 -8.73 11.84 3.60
N LYS A 68 -8.80 12.13 4.90
CA LYS A 68 -8.64 13.48 5.43
C LYS A 68 -7.23 14.02 5.17
N PHE A 69 -6.22 13.17 5.26
CA PHE A 69 -4.83 13.51 4.99
C PHE A 69 -4.64 13.92 3.53
N VAL A 70 -5.07 13.07 2.58
CA VAL A 70 -4.97 13.32 1.14
C VAL A 70 -5.74 14.58 0.74
N ARG A 71 -6.95 14.80 1.27
CA ARG A 71 -7.70 16.04 0.99
C ARG A 71 -6.97 17.31 1.46
N ARG A 72 -6.21 17.22 2.54
CA ARG A 72 -5.49 18.36 3.13
C ARG A 72 -4.14 18.61 2.46
N LYS A 73 -3.43 17.54 2.12
CA LYS A 73 -2.01 17.58 1.73
C LYS A 73 -1.77 17.26 0.25
N GLY A 74 -2.74 16.66 -0.42
CA GLY A 74 -2.57 16.15 -1.78
C GLY A 74 -2.13 14.69 -1.81
N PHE A 75 -2.13 14.10 -3.01
CA PHE A 75 -1.61 12.74 -3.27
C PHE A 75 -0.10 12.73 -3.54
N ASP A 76 0.47 13.90 -3.84
CA ASP A 76 1.88 14.17 -4.06
C ASP A 76 2.63 14.46 -2.75
N ASP A 77 1.97 14.32 -1.61
CA ASP A 77 2.59 14.48 -0.29
C ASP A 77 3.68 13.41 -0.05
N PRO A 78 4.92 13.80 0.30
CA PRO A 78 6.01 12.85 0.47
C PRO A 78 5.80 11.83 1.59
N ALA A 79 5.11 12.19 2.69
CA ALA A 79 4.87 11.24 3.77
C ALA A 79 3.91 10.12 3.32
N LEU A 80 2.93 10.44 2.47
CA LEU A 80 2.05 9.45 1.86
C LEU A 80 2.83 8.47 0.96
N ALA A 81 3.76 8.98 0.16
CA ALA A 81 4.61 8.16 -0.70
C ALA A 81 5.56 7.25 0.10
N ILE A 82 6.16 7.76 1.19
CA ILE A 82 7.01 6.98 2.08
C ILE A 82 6.20 5.88 2.77
N LEU A 83 5.00 6.19 3.27
CA LEU A 83 4.11 5.19 3.86
C LEU A 83 3.77 4.08 2.85
N ALA A 84 3.41 4.45 1.62
CA ALA A 84 3.09 3.47 0.58
C ALA A 84 4.27 2.54 0.27
N ARG A 85 5.47 3.11 0.16
CA ARG A 85 6.71 2.36 -0.06
C ARG A 85 7.02 1.43 1.11
N ALA A 86 6.87 1.91 2.35
CA ALA A 86 7.14 1.12 3.54
C ALA A 86 6.16 -0.06 3.68
N LEU A 87 4.87 0.15 3.39
CA LEU A 87 3.87 -0.93 3.36
C LEU A 87 4.22 -1.99 2.29
N ILE A 88 4.64 -1.57 1.09
CA ILE A 88 5.08 -2.49 0.03
C ILE A 88 6.29 -3.29 0.48
N LEU A 89 7.29 -2.64 1.07
CA LEU A 89 8.49 -3.31 1.57
C LEU A 89 8.14 -4.40 2.59
N SER A 90 7.23 -4.09 3.53
CA SER A 90 6.75 -5.08 4.50
C SER A 90 6.06 -6.27 3.83
N TRP A 91 5.29 -6.05 2.76
CA TRP A 91 4.70 -7.14 1.97
C TRP A 91 5.73 -7.94 1.19
N GLU A 92 6.71 -7.29 0.55
CA GLU A 92 7.78 -7.99 -0.18
C GLU A 92 8.55 -8.93 0.75
N LEU A 93 8.93 -8.43 1.94
CA LEU A 93 9.57 -9.21 3.00
C LEU A 93 8.72 -10.40 3.45
N HIS A 94 7.41 -10.21 3.58
CA HIS A 94 6.48 -11.29 3.91
C HIS A 94 6.45 -12.37 2.82
N PHE A 95 6.41 -11.99 1.54
CA PHE A 95 6.32 -12.94 0.42
C PHE A 95 7.62 -13.73 0.20
N VAL A 96 8.79 -13.18 0.54
CA VAL A 96 10.06 -13.92 0.48
C VAL A 96 10.29 -14.83 1.70
N GLY A 97 9.34 -14.88 2.65
CA GLY A 97 9.34 -15.84 3.75
C GLY A 97 10.16 -15.43 4.97
N VAL A 98 10.46 -14.14 5.14
CA VAL A 98 11.02 -13.68 6.42
C VAL A 98 9.93 -13.79 7.48
N ASP A 99 10.19 -14.56 8.55
CA ASP A 99 9.20 -14.82 9.60
C ASP A 99 8.96 -13.56 10.45
N PHE A 100 7.97 -12.79 10.01
CA PHE A 100 7.52 -11.57 10.65
C PHE A 100 6.09 -11.72 11.17
N ARG A 101 5.79 -12.78 11.91
CA ARG A 101 4.44 -13.05 12.44
C ARG A 101 3.80 -11.85 13.17
N VAL A 102 4.60 -11.02 13.84
CA VAL A 102 4.10 -9.81 14.51
C VAL A 102 3.72 -8.73 13.49
N ILE A 103 4.59 -8.49 12.52
CA ILE A 103 4.47 -7.40 11.51
C ILE A 103 3.40 -7.69 10.46
N ALA A 104 3.20 -8.97 10.12
CA ALA A 104 2.26 -9.37 9.08
C ALA A 104 0.81 -9.03 9.42
N SER A 105 0.46 -8.95 10.71
CA SER A 105 -0.91 -8.65 11.15
C SER A 105 -1.27 -7.17 10.99
N SER A 106 -0.42 -6.25 11.44
CA SER A 106 -0.63 -4.80 11.31
C SER A 106 -0.53 -4.34 9.86
N THR A 107 0.47 -4.82 9.13
CA THR A 107 0.70 -4.46 7.72
C THR A 107 -0.54 -4.70 6.86
N ASN A 108 -1.31 -5.76 7.14
CA ASN A 108 -2.54 -6.05 6.42
C ASN A 108 -3.59 -4.96 6.62
N ASP A 109 -3.93 -4.64 7.87
CA ASP A 109 -4.98 -3.66 8.17
C ASP A 109 -4.58 -2.24 7.74
N ASP A 110 -3.29 -1.90 7.88
CA ASP A 110 -2.73 -0.63 7.43
C ASP A 110 -2.82 -0.48 5.90
N SER A 111 -2.48 -1.54 5.17
CA SER A 111 -2.56 -1.57 3.70
C SER A 111 -4.00 -1.48 3.21
N VAL A 112 -4.93 -2.15 3.89
CA VAL A 112 -6.38 -2.02 3.61
C VAL A 112 -6.82 -0.57 3.80
N ALA A 113 -6.49 0.03 4.95
CA ALA A 113 -6.89 1.40 5.28
C ALA A 113 -6.28 2.42 4.30
N PHE A 114 -5.04 2.18 3.88
CA PHE A 114 -4.36 2.98 2.87
C PHE A 114 -5.11 2.93 1.53
N VAL A 115 -5.28 1.74 0.94
CA VAL A 115 -5.96 1.58 -0.37
C VAL A 115 -7.38 2.12 -0.32
N GLU A 116 -8.16 1.78 0.70
CA GLU A 116 -9.53 2.30 0.87
C GLU A 116 -9.56 3.82 1.00
N GLY A 117 -8.64 4.40 1.77
CA GLY A 117 -8.56 5.83 1.97
C GLY A 117 -8.24 6.59 0.69
N LEU A 118 -7.36 6.05 -0.16
CA LEU A 118 -7.07 6.62 -1.48
C LEU A 118 -8.31 6.60 -2.38
N PHE A 119 -9.01 5.48 -2.48
CA PHE A 119 -10.24 5.39 -3.29
C PHE A 119 -11.36 6.31 -2.76
N LYS A 120 -11.51 6.42 -1.45
CA LYS A 120 -12.47 7.38 -0.84
C LYS A 120 -12.10 8.82 -1.17
N SER A 121 -10.81 9.16 -1.17
CA SER A 121 -10.32 10.50 -1.56
C SER A 121 -10.65 10.79 -3.02
N LEU A 122 -10.42 9.82 -3.89
CA LEU A 122 -10.65 9.94 -5.34
C LEU A 122 -12.13 10.08 -5.67
N ARG A 123 -13.01 9.30 -5.02
CA ARG A 123 -14.46 9.37 -5.22
C ARG A 123 -15.05 10.74 -4.89
N ASN A 124 -14.45 11.44 -3.93
CA ASN A 124 -14.91 12.74 -3.44
C ASN A 124 -14.20 13.92 -4.14
N MET A 125 -13.40 13.66 -5.18
CA MET A 125 -12.72 14.68 -5.96
C MET A 125 -13.62 15.20 -7.10
N GLU A 126 -13.52 16.49 -7.40
CA GLU A 126 -14.22 17.11 -8.53
C GLU A 126 -13.71 16.55 -9.86
N TYR A 127 -14.59 16.51 -10.88
CA TYR A 127 -14.27 15.88 -12.17
C TYR A 127 -13.08 16.55 -12.87
N ASP A 128 -13.06 17.88 -12.89
CA ASP A 128 -11.99 18.64 -13.56
C ASP A 128 -10.62 18.37 -12.92
N LEU A 129 -10.60 18.20 -11.59
CA LEU A 129 -9.39 17.83 -10.85
C LEU A 129 -8.95 16.39 -11.13
N LEU A 130 -9.86 15.46 -11.41
CA LEU A 130 -9.52 14.07 -11.74
C LEU A 130 -8.79 13.96 -13.08
N ASP A 131 -9.18 14.74 -14.07
CA ASP A 131 -8.51 14.74 -15.37
C ASP A 131 -7.12 15.39 -15.27
N GLU A 132 -6.97 16.52 -14.56
CA GLU A 132 -5.65 17.12 -14.26
C GLU A 132 -4.76 16.15 -13.48
N PHE A 133 -5.33 15.48 -12.47
CA PHE A 133 -4.63 14.49 -11.66
C PHE A 133 -3.95 13.40 -12.50
N SER A 134 -4.62 12.98 -13.58
CA SER A 134 -4.17 11.91 -14.46
C SER A 134 -2.96 12.25 -15.34
N GLU A 135 -2.53 13.52 -15.35
CA GLU A 135 -1.37 14.01 -16.11
C GLU A 135 -0.06 13.99 -15.31
N CYS A 136 -0.13 13.82 -13.98
CA CYS A 136 1.04 13.89 -13.12
C CYS A 136 1.59 12.49 -12.79
N ASP A 137 2.78 12.17 -13.31
CA ASP A 137 3.42 10.87 -13.08
C ASP A 137 3.74 10.60 -11.60
N ALA A 138 4.11 11.63 -10.83
CA ALA A 138 4.35 11.49 -9.38
C ALA A 138 3.09 11.05 -8.65
N ARG A 139 1.93 11.58 -9.04
CA ARG A 139 0.62 11.17 -8.50
C ARG A 139 0.24 9.78 -8.99
N LEU A 140 0.64 9.38 -10.19
CA LEU A 140 0.42 8.01 -10.68
C LEU A 140 1.24 6.99 -9.89
N ALA A 141 2.43 7.35 -9.39
CA ALA A 141 3.26 6.48 -8.58
C ALA A 141 2.58 6.02 -7.27
N ILE A 142 1.75 6.87 -6.64
CA ILE A 142 0.99 6.45 -5.44
C ILE A 142 -0.08 5.40 -5.78
N TRP A 143 -0.63 5.48 -6.99
CA TRP A 143 -1.62 4.52 -7.47
C TRP A 143 -1.00 3.23 -7.95
N GLU A 144 0.21 3.28 -8.52
CA GLU A 144 1.04 2.11 -8.73
C GLU A 144 1.28 1.40 -7.38
N ALA A 145 1.64 2.15 -6.35
CA ALA A 145 1.83 1.58 -5.02
C ALA A 145 0.53 0.96 -4.47
N ALA A 146 -0.60 1.65 -4.61
CA ALA A 146 -1.91 1.14 -4.23
C ALA A 146 -2.31 -0.14 -4.98
N PHE A 147 -2.01 -0.22 -6.28
CA PHE A 147 -2.21 -1.42 -7.10
C PHE A 147 -1.38 -2.59 -6.57
N ARG A 148 -0.10 -2.35 -6.24
CA ARG A 148 0.77 -3.40 -5.69
C ARG A 148 0.26 -3.90 -4.34
N LEU A 149 -0.15 -2.98 -3.45
CA LEU A 149 -0.77 -3.33 -2.17
C LEU A 149 -2.07 -4.13 -2.36
N HIS A 150 -2.94 -3.73 -3.29
CA HIS A 150 -4.14 -4.51 -3.62
C HIS A 150 -3.80 -5.92 -4.09
N HIS A 151 -2.78 -6.08 -4.95
CA HIS A 151 -2.30 -7.38 -5.39
C HIS A 151 -1.82 -8.24 -4.20
N PHE A 152 -1.03 -7.68 -3.29
CA PHE A 152 -0.58 -8.42 -2.09
C PHE A 152 -1.76 -8.83 -1.20
N LEU A 153 -2.70 -7.93 -0.96
CA LEU A 153 -3.89 -8.18 -0.13
C LEU A 153 -4.81 -9.26 -0.71
N ARG A 154 -4.92 -9.35 -2.04
CA ARG A 154 -5.67 -10.41 -2.74
C ARG A 154 -4.99 -11.77 -2.58
N ASN A 155 -3.70 -11.80 -2.90
CA ASN A 155 -2.93 -13.03 -3.04
C ASN A 155 -2.38 -13.58 -1.72
N GLY A 156 -2.41 -12.79 -0.64
CA GLY A 156 -2.03 -13.22 0.70
C GLY A 156 -3.03 -14.20 1.33
N ARG A 157 -2.56 -14.94 2.34
CA ARG A 157 -3.41 -15.85 3.15
C ARG A 157 -4.36 -15.12 4.12
N ASN A 158 -4.17 -13.82 4.32
CA ASN A 158 -4.92 -13.04 5.29
C ASN A 158 -6.36 -12.79 4.84
N ARG A 159 -7.23 -12.47 5.80
CA ARG A 159 -8.64 -12.15 5.51
C ARG A 159 -8.71 -10.85 4.71
N CYS A 160 -8.86 -10.98 3.40
CA CYS A 160 -9.10 -9.86 2.51
C CYS A 160 -10.52 -9.28 2.73
N PRO A 161 -10.66 -7.97 3.04
CA PRO A 161 -11.95 -7.30 3.13
C PRO A 161 -12.75 -7.47 1.84
N LYS A 162 -14.09 -7.49 1.94
CA LYS A 162 -14.98 -7.71 0.78
C LYS A 162 -14.68 -6.78 -0.40
N LEU A 163 -14.31 -5.53 -0.13
CA LEU A 163 -13.99 -4.54 -1.16
C LEU A 163 -12.77 -4.95 -2.00
N LEU A 164 -11.74 -5.49 -1.35
CA LEU A 164 -10.46 -5.81 -1.99
C LEU A 164 -10.43 -7.21 -2.61
N ARG A 165 -11.46 -8.05 -2.37
CA ARG A 165 -11.65 -9.33 -3.09
C ARG A 165 -11.96 -9.15 -4.57
N LYS A 166 -12.38 -7.95 -4.97
CA LYS A 166 -12.67 -7.61 -6.36
C LYS A 166 -11.37 -7.46 -7.15
N SER A 167 -11.44 -7.64 -8.47
CA SER A 167 -10.30 -7.29 -9.32
C SER A 167 -10.02 -5.80 -9.25
N TRP A 168 -8.79 -5.42 -9.59
CA TRP A 168 -8.40 -4.02 -9.63
C TRP A 168 -9.29 -3.23 -10.60
N SER A 169 -9.55 -3.81 -11.77
CA SER A 169 -10.49 -3.27 -12.76
C SER A 169 -11.89 -3.02 -12.21
N THR A 170 -12.51 -4.00 -11.54
CA THR A 170 -13.83 -3.80 -10.92
C THR A 170 -13.78 -2.73 -9.83
N LEU A 171 -12.73 -2.72 -9.01
CA LEU A 171 -12.57 -1.72 -7.95
C LEU A 171 -12.48 -0.29 -8.53
N CYS A 172 -11.72 -0.10 -9.61
CA CYS A 172 -11.61 1.19 -10.31
C CYS A 172 -12.97 1.63 -10.86
N GLN A 173 -13.71 0.74 -11.51
CA GLN A 173 -15.02 1.04 -12.09
C GLN A 173 -16.08 1.40 -11.04
N GLU A 174 -16.05 0.77 -9.87
CA GLU A 174 -17.00 1.05 -8.78
C GLU A 174 -16.63 2.28 -7.95
N CYS A 175 -15.34 2.58 -7.83
CA CYS A 175 -14.88 3.70 -7.00
C CYS A 175 -14.89 5.02 -7.75
N LEU A 176 -14.78 5.01 -9.09
CA LEU A 176 -14.80 6.20 -9.91
C LEU A 176 -16.21 6.50 -10.44
N PRO A 177 -16.66 7.78 -10.40
CA PRO A 177 -18.01 8.16 -10.81
C PRO A 177 -18.27 7.97 -12.31
N ASN A 178 -17.22 7.84 -13.13
CA ASN A 178 -17.35 7.59 -14.57
C ASN A 178 -16.18 6.73 -15.07
N SER A 179 -16.51 5.54 -15.59
CA SER A 179 -15.55 4.57 -16.13
C SER A 179 -14.78 5.08 -17.37
N ASN A 180 -15.27 6.13 -18.03
CA ASN A 180 -14.65 6.70 -19.23
C ASN A 180 -13.64 7.83 -18.94
N THR A 181 -13.46 8.23 -17.67
CA THR A 181 -12.48 9.25 -17.28
C THR A 181 -11.05 8.86 -17.67
N LYS A 182 -10.21 9.86 -17.94
CA LYS A 182 -8.79 9.61 -18.22
C LYS A 182 -8.11 8.92 -17.03
N MET A 183 -8.48 9.32 -15.81
CA MET A 183 -8.03 8.68 -14.58
C MET A 183 -8.39 7.19 -14.50
N CYS A 184 -9.64 6.81 -14.80
CA CYS A 184 -10.04 5.40 -14.81
C CYS A 184 -9.17 4.60 -15.79
N LYS A 185 -8.98 5.11 -17.02
CA LYS A 185 -8.15 4.44 -18.03
C LYS A 185 -6.70 4.29 -17.58
N ARG A 186 -6.12 5.30 -16.92
CA ARG A 186 -4.78 5.24 -16.33
C ARG A 186 -4.69 4.20 -15.23
N LEU A 187 -5.63 4.18 -14.28
CA LEU A 187 -5.65 3.17 -13.22
C LEU A 187 -5.81 1.75 -13.78
N LEU A 188 -6.68 1.56 -14.77
CA LEU A 188 -6.84 0.27 -15.46
C LEU A 188 -5.54 -0.16 -16.15
N SER A 189 -4.79 0.78 -16.73
CA SER A 189 -3.51 0.47 -17.38
C SER A 189 -2.46 -0.07 -16.42
N LEU A 190 -2.53 0.26 -15.12
CA LEU A 190 -1.61 -0.27 -14.11
C LEU A 190 -1.70 -1.80 -14.01
N GLU A 191 -2.91 -2.36 -14.10
CA GLU A 191 -3.12 -3.83 -14.08
C GLU A 191 -2.49 -4.49 -15.32
N CYS A 192 -2.57 -3.85 -16.48
CA CYS A 192 -1.95 -4.34 -17.71
C CYS A 192 -0.42 -4.27 -17.65
N ILE A 193 0.14 -3.17 -17.15
CA ILE A 193 1.58 -2.90 -17.12
C ILE A 193 2.27 -3.73 -16.02
N HIS A 194 1.77 -3.65 -14.79
CA HIS A 194 2.44 -4.23 -13.62
C HIS A 194 1.90 -5.62 -13.26
N GLY A 195 0.68 -5.96 -13.66
CA GLY A 195 0.04 -7.23 -13.30
C GLY A 195 0.83 -8.49 -13.67
N PRO A 196 1.38 -8.63 -14.90
CA PRO A 196 2.18 -9.79 -15.27
C PRO A 196 3.41 -9.97 -14.37
N THR A 197 4.13 -8.88 -14.11
CA THR A 197 5.30 -8.85 -13.22
C THR A 197 4.90 -9.22 -11.79
N MET A 198 3.85 -8.61 -11.25
CA MET A 198 3.38 -8.91 -9.89
C MET A 198 2.94 -10.37 -9.74
N ARG A 199 2.24 -10.95 -10.72
CA ARG A 199 1.87 -12.37 -10.70
C ARG A 199 3.06 -13.31 -10.77
N LYS A 200 4.12 -12.92 -11.50
CA LYS A 200 5.36 -13.71 -11.63
C LYS A 200 6.15 -13.74 -10.32
N TYR A 201 6.33 -12.58 -9.68
CA TYR A 201 7.15 -12.46 -8.48
C TYR A 201 6.39 -12.77 -7.19
N PHE A 202 5.09 -12.49 -7.17
CA PHE A 202 4.23 -12.65 -5.99
C PHE A 202 2.97 -13.44 -6.39
N PRO A 203 3.12 -14.75 -6.70
CA PRO A 203 1.99 -15.58 -7.08
C PRO A 203 1.00 -15.73 -5.91
N PRO A 204 -0.27 -16.09 -6.21
CA PRO A 204 -1.24 -16.44 -5.17
C PRO A 204 -0.67 -17.47 -4.20
N GLN A 205 -0.71 -17.19 -2.90
CA GLN A 205 -0.33 -18.17 -1.89
C GLN A 205 -1.39 -19.28 -1.83
N GLU A 206 -0.97 -20.50 -1.47
CA GLU A 206 -1.91 -21.59 -1.22
C GLU A 206 -2.95 -21.18 -0.17
N GLY A 207 -4.23 -21.42 -0.48
CA GLY A 207 -5.36 -21.03 0.37
C GLY A 207 -5.83 -19.57 0.22
N SER A 208 -5.14 -18.74 -0.57
CA SER A 208 -5.58 -17.38 -0.93
C SER A 208 -6.92 -17.39 -1.69
N TRP A 209 -7.55 -16.22 -1.77
CA TRP A 209 -8.81 -16.07 -2.52
C TRP A 209 -8.62 -16.37 -4.01
N GLU A 210 -7.57 -15.85 -4.62
CA GLU A 210 -7.25 -16.07 -6.04
C GLU A 210 -7.05 -17.55 -6.37
N GLN A 211 -6.38 -18.30 -5.49
CA GLN A 211 -6.20 -19.72 -5.70
C GLN A 211 -7.56 -20.45 -5.65
N LYS A 212 -8.40 -20.15 -4.65
CA LYS A 212 -9.74 -20.73 -4.53
C LYS A 212 -10.62 -20.44 -5.75
N VAL A 213 -10.57 -19.22 -6.26
CA VAL A 213 -11.31 -18.82 -7.46
C VAL A 213 -10.84 -19.63 -8.66
N ARG A 214 -9.51 -19.76 -8.86
CA ARG A 214 -8.95 -20.56 -9.96
C ARG A 214 -9.37 -22.03 -9.87
N ASP A 215 -9.25 -22.62 -8.69
CA ASP A 215 -9.58 -24.04 -8.47
C ASP A 215 -11.05 -24.34 -8.76
N THR A 216 -11.95 -23.40 -8.41
CA THR A 216 -13.39 -23.51 -8.68
C THR A 216 -13.70 -23.53 -10.19
N TYR A 217 -13.01 -22.71 -10.99
CA TYR A 217 -13.26 -22.66 -12.43
C TYR A 217 -12.52 -23.74 -13.22
N SER A 218 -11.41 -24.27 -12.70
CA SER A 218 -10.68 -25.37 -13.34
C SER A 218 -11.42 -26.71 -13.22
N SER A 219 -12.24 -26.92 -12.17
CA SER A 219 -13.03 -28.16 -12.01
C SER A 219 -14.22 -28.26 -12.98
N ASP A 220 -14.75 -27.14 -13.43
CA ASP A 220 -15.94 -27.13 -14.31
C ASP A 220 -15.58 -27.41 -15.78
N ALA A 221 -14.31 -27.23 -16.16
CA ALA A 221 -13.86 -27.41 -17.54
C ALA A 221 -13.57 -28.88 -17.93
N SER A 222 -13.65 -29.83 -17.00
CA SER A 222 -13.26 -31.24 -17.21
C SER A 222 -14.42 -32.23 -17.27
N VAL A 223 -15.67 -31.78 -17.47
CA VAL A 223 -16.87 -32.64 -17.44
C VAL A 223 -17.41 -33.00 -18.83
N ASP A 224 -16.81 -32.50 -19.91
CA ASP A 224 -17.28 -32.70 -21.29
C ASP A 224 -16.33 -33.55 -22.18
N GLU A 225 -15.58 -34.49 -21.60
CA GLU A 225 -14.87 -35.57 -22.35
C GLU A 225 -15.40 -36.96 -21.95
#